data_AF-A0A7W1J9M0-F1
#
_entry.id   AF-A0A7W1J9M0-F1
#
_cell.length_a   1.000
_cell.length_b   1.000
_cell.length_c   1.000
_cell.angle_alpha   90.00
_cell.angle_beta   90.00
_cell.angle_gamma   90.00
#
_symmetry.space_group_name_H-M   'P 1'
#
loop_
_entity.id
_entity.type
_entity.pdbx_description
1 polymer ?
#
loop_
_entity_poly.entity_id
_entity_poly.type
_entity_poly.pdbx_seq_one_letter_code
_entity_poly.pdbx_strand_id
1 'polypeptide(L)'
;MSPADRTWEIFGIVAGLGTCAALAVQAWQAWHGPPPTLSSFFLGAFLGVFIFWTAYGWRFRRPALWLTNGLALALHAALSAACWR
;
A
#
# COMPACT_ATOMS: atom_id res chain seq x y z
N MET A 1 -11.56 -14.51 17.48
CA MET A 1 -10.14 -14.21 17.17
C MET A 1 -9.36 -14.48 18.43
N SER A 2 -8.36 -15.37 18.38
CA SER A 2 -7.56 -15.69 19.56
C SER A 2 -6.72 -14.49 20.01
N PRO A 3 -6.19 -14.46 21.25
CA PRO A 3 -5.25 -13.42 21.67
C PRO A 3 -4.02 -13.33 20.76
N ALA A 4 -3.50 -14.48 20.33
CA ALA A 4 -2.37 -14.55 19.39
C ALA A 4 -2.71 -13.92 18.04
N ASP A 5 -3.89 -14.22 17.48
CA ASP A 5 -4.35 -13.61 16.22
C ASP A 5 -4.44 -12.08 16.35
N ARG A 6 -4.93 -11.56 17.48
CA ARG A 6 -5.02 -10.11 17.71
C ARG A 6 -3.64 -9.46 17.74
N THR A 7 -2.68 -10.09 18.39
CA THR A 7 -1.28 -9.62 18.40
C THR A 7 -0.71 -9.55 16.99
N TRP A 8 -0.94 -10.57 16.17
CA TRP A 8 -0.51 -10.57 14.77
C TRP A 8 -1.20 -9.50 13.92
N GLU A 9 -2.50 -9.23 14.14
CA GLU A 9 -3.18 -8.12 13.48
C GLU A 9 -2.55 -6.77 13.84
N ILE A 10 -2.22 -6.54 15.11
CA ILE A 10 -1.56 -5.29 15.54
C ILE A 10 -0.19 -5.15 14.88
N PHE A 11 0.65 -6.19 14.92
CA PHE A 11 1.96 -6.16 14.26
C PHE A 11 1.82 -5.93 12.75
N GLY A 12 0.86 -6.58 12.10
CA GLY A 12 0.57 -6.39 10.68
C GLY A 12 0.15 -4.95 10.35
N ILE A 13 -0.69 -4.34 11.18
CA ILE A 13 -1.08 -2.93 11.03
C ILE A 13 0.13 -2.02 11.18
N VAL A 14 0.94 -2.17 12.24
CA VAL A 14 2.10 -1.31 12.49
C VAL A 14 3.11 -1.43 11.35
N ALA A 15 3.44 -2.66 10.93
CA ALA A 15 4.37 -2.88 9.83
C ALA A 15 3.82 -2.29 8.51
N GLY A 16 2.54 -2.53 8.21
CA GLY A 16 1.90 -2.01 7.00
C GLY A 16 1.74 -0.50 6.97
N LEU A 17 1.52 0.15 8.11
CA LEU A 17 1.55 1.62 8.19
C LEU A 17 2.96 2.16 7.99
N GLY A 18 4.00 1.47 8.48
CA GLY A 18 5.39 1.82 8.22
C GLY A 18 5.73 1.77 6.72
N THR A 19 5.28 0.74 6.00
CA THR A 19 5.46 0.67 4.54
C THR A 19 4.64 1.72 3.81
N CYS A 20 3.42 2.02 4.25
CA CYS A 20 2.63 3.12 3.70
C CYS A 20 3.32 4.48 3.89
N ALA A 21 3.96 4.73 5.03
CA ALA A 21 4.71 5.96 5.25
C ALA A 21 5.88 6.10 4.26
N ALA A 22 6.63 5.02 4.01
CA ALA A 22 7.68 5.02 3.01
C ALA A 22 7.14 5.30 1.59
N LEU A 23 6.01 4.69 1.24
CA LEU A 23 5.35 4.91 -0.05
C LEU A 23 4.81 6.34 -0.18
N ALA A 24 4.30 6.92 0.90
CA ALA A 24 3.86 8.31 0.93
C ALA A 24 5.02 9.29 0.69
N VAL A 25 6.19 9.04 1.28
CA VAL A 25 7.41 9.81 1.01
C VAL A 25 7.81 9.69 -0.46
N GLN A 26 7.77 8.48 -1.02
CA GLN A 26 8.10 8.27 -2.44
C GLN A 26 7.13 9.00 -3.37
N ALA A 27 5.82 8.93 -3.10
CA ALA A 27 4.81 9.67 -3.85
C ALA A 27 5.02 11.18 -3.73
N TRP A 28 5.28 11.69 -2.53
CA TRP A 28 5.57 13.11 -2.31
C TRP A 28 6.76 13.59 -3.13
N GLN A 29 7.86 12.84 -3.11
CA GLN A 29 9.06 13.13 -3.89
C GLN A 29 8.80 13.08 -5.39
N ALA A 30 7.97 12.14 -5.87
CA ALA A 30 7.61 12.05 -7.27
C ALA A 30 6.81 13.28 -7.75
N TRP A 31 5.96 13.85 -6.89
CA TRP A 31 5.16 15.04 -7.21
C TRP A 31 5.94 16.37 -7.15
N HIS A 32 6.98 16.45 -6.31
CA HIS A 32 7.71 17.70 -6.05
C HIS A 32 9.16 17.70 -6.53
N GLY A 33 9.68 16.54 -6.92
CA GLY A 33 11.06 16.33 -7.34
C GLY A 33 11.17 16.02 -8.84
N PRO A 34 12.37 15.62 -9.29
CA PRO A 34 12.55 15.14 -10.65
C PRO A 34 11.73 13.86 -10.90
N PRO A 35 11.31 13.60 -12.16
CA PRO A 35 10.48 12.44 -12.48
C PRO A 35 11.17 11.13 -12.04
N PRO A 36 10.51 10.28 -11.25
CA PRO A 36 11.09 9.02 -10.81
C PRO A 36 11.21 8.04 -12.00
N THR A 37 12.32 7.30 -12.06
CA THR A 37 12.61 6.32 -13.11
C THR A 37 12.00 4.94 -12.82
N LEU A 38 10.70 4.91 -12.48
CA LEU A 38 9.97 3.68 -12.18
C LEU A 38 9.40 3.05 -13.45
N SER A 39 9.42 1.71 -13.54
CA SER A 39 8.85 1.02 -14.69
C SER A 39 7.31 1.02 -14.62
N SER A 40 6.66 1.19 -15.77
CA SER A 40 5.19 1.13 -15.84
C SER A 40 4.63 -0.24 -15.45
N PHE A 41 5.39 -1.32 -15.69
CA PHE A 41 5.03 -2.66 -15.22
C PHE A 41 5.01 -2.74 -13.69
N PHE A 42 6.02 -2.18 -13.01
CA PHE A 42 6.05 -2.14 -11.55
C PHE A 42 4.84 -1.40 -10.99
N LEU A 43 4.57 -0.20 -11.53
CA LEU A 43 3.44 0.64 -11.11
C LEU A 43 2.11 -0.10 -11.29
N GLY A 44 1.87 -0.67 -12.47
CA GLY A 44 0.63 -1.39 -12.76
C GLY A 44 0.47 -2.68 -11.95
N ALA A 45 1.53 -3.48 -11.84
CA ALA A 45 1.47 -4.76 -11.12
C ALA A 45 1.16 -4.58 -9.64
N PHE A 46 1.78 -3.59 -8.98
CA PHE A 46 1.55 -3.34 -7.57
C PHE A 46 0.16 -2.76 -7.26
N LEU A 47 -0.45 -1.98 -8.18
CA LEU A 47 -1.87 -1.64 -8.06
C LEU A 47 -2.74 -2.91 -7.99
N GLY A 48 -2.49 -3.89 -8.87
CA GLY A 48 -3.19 -5.18 -8.86
C GLY A 48 -2.99 -5.96 -7.56
N VAL A 49 -1.76 -5.99 -7.04
CA VAL A 49 -1.42 -6.64 -5.76
C VAL A 49 -2.18 -5.97 -4.61
N PHE A 50 -2.18 -4.64 -4.52
CA PHE A 50 -2.88 -3.93 -3.46
C PHE A 50 -4.40 -4.06 -3.56
N ILE A 51 -4.97 -4.08 -4.76
CA ILE A 51 -6.40 -4.38 -4.96
C ILE A 51 -6.73 -5.78 -4.44
N PHE A 52 -5.94 -6.78 -4.85
CA PHE A 52 -6.14 -8.17 -4.44
C PHE A 52 -6.10 -8.31 -2.91
N TRP A 53 -5.06 -7.79 -2.26
CA TRP A 53 -4.92 -7.92 -0.80
C TRP A 53 -5.94 -7.09 -0.02
N THR A 54 -6.37 -5.95 -0.55
CA THR A 54 -7.47 -5.17 0.02
C THR A 54 -8.76 -6.00 0.02
N ALA A 55 -9.13 -6.54 -1.15
CA ALA A 55 -10.33 -7.35 -1.31
C ALA A 55 -10.27 -8.63 -0.47
N TYR A 56 -9.11 -9.29 -0.43
CA TYR A 56 -8.85 -10.47 0.40
C TYR A 56 -9.05 -10.16 1.88
N GLY A 57 -8.38 -9.11 2.39
CA GLY A 57 -8.48 -8.71 3.78
C GLY A 57 -9.92 -8.36 4.18
N TRP A 58 -10.66 -7.69 3.29
CA TRP A 58 -12.07 -7.37 3.51
C TRP A 58 -12.92 -8.65 3.58
N ARG A 59 -12.77 -9.54 2.61
CA ARG A 59 -13.52 -10.81 2.51
C ARG A 59 -13.33 -11.72 3.71
N PHE A 60 -12.12 -11.74 4.29
CA PHE A 60 -11.77 -12.58 5.42
C PHE A 60 -11.74 -11.84 6.77
N ARG A 61 -12.19 -10.58 6.79
CA ARG A 61 -12.24 -9.72 8.00
C ARG A 61 -10.89 -9.64 8.71
N ARG A 62 -9.83 -9.34 7.96
CA ARG A 62 -8.44 -9.15 8.40
C ARG A 62 -8.06 -7.67 8.28
N PRO A 63 -8.30 -6.85 9.32
CA PRO A 63 -7.99 -5.42 9.33
C PRO A 63 -6.58 -5.07 8.89
N ALA A 64 -5.57 -5.82 9.36
CA ALA A 64 -4.19 -5.59 9.00
C ALA A 64 -3.98 -5.62 7.48
N LEU A 65 -4.63 -6.55 6.78
CA LEU A 65 -4.50 -6.67 5.33
C LEU A 65 -5.27 -5.57 4.61
N TRP A 66 -6.58 -5.43 4.85
CA TRP A 66 -7.37 -4.52 4.01
C TRP A 66 -7.09 -3.05 4.28
N LEU A 67 -6.82 -2.67 5.52
CA LEU A 67 -6.56 -1.28 5.87
C LEU A 67 -5.25 -0.81 5.26
N THR A 68 -4.18 -1.57 5.45
CA THR A 68 -2.83 -1.18 5.01
C THR A 68 -2.69 -1.30 3.50
N ASN A 69 -3.24 -2.35 2.86
CA ASN A 69 -3.21 -2.45 1.41
C ASN A 69 -4.17 -1.45 0.74
N GLY A 70 -5.28 -1.10 1.38
CA GLY A 70 -6.19 -0.06 0.87
C GLY A 70 -5.53 1.31 0.87
N LEU A 71 -4.82 1.65 1.96
CA LEU A 71 -4.02 2.87 2.01
C LEU A 71 -2.86 2.83 1.01
N ALA A 72 -2.14 1.70 0.92
CA ALA A 72 -1.07 1.53 -0.05
C ALA A 72 -1.57 1.66 -1.50
N LEU A 73 -2.76 1.16 -1.81
CA LEU A 73 -3.39 1.32 -3.12
C LEU A 73 -3.57 2.80 -3.48
N ALA A 74 -4.12 3.60 -2.56
CA ALA A 74 -4.31 5.03 -2.78
C ALA A 74 -2.97 5.77 -2.97
N LEU A 75 -1.98 5.48 -2.14
CA LEU A 75 -0.65 6.08 -2.22
C LEU A 75 0.10 5.65 -3.50
N HIS A 76 0.00 4.39 -3.90
CA HIS A 76 0.64 3.88 -5.12
C HIS A 76 -0.04 4.41 -6.37
N ALA A 77 -1.36 4.62 -6.34
CA ALA A 77 -2.08 5.31 -7.41
C ALA A 77 -1.60 6.76 -7.55
N ALA A 78 -1.41 7.47 -6.43
CA ALA A 78 -0.84 8.82 -6.44
C ALA A 78 0.60 8.85 -6.98
N LEU A 79 1.43 7.87 -6.60
CA LEU A 79 2.78 7.70 -7.17
C LEU A 79 2.72 7.45 -8.68
N SER A 80 1.85 6.54 -9.13
CA SER A 80 1.69 6.19 -10.55
C SER A 80 1.26 7.39 -11.38
N ALA A 81 0.31 8.19 -10.86
CA ALA A 81 -0.14 9.41 -11.50
C ALA A 81 0.98 10.46 -11.62
N ALA A 82 1.88 10.56 -10.64
CA ALA A 82 3.05 11.43 -10.72
C ALA A 82 4.02 10.99 -11.84
N CYS A 83 4.25 9.68 -11.98
CA CYS A 83 5.17 9.11 -12.96
C CYS A 83 4.70 9.27 -14.42
N TRP A 84 3.40 9.40 -14.64
CA TRP A 84 2.80 9.54 -15.98
C TRP A 84 2.43 10.98 -16.36
N ARG A 85 2.82 11.94 -15.54
CA ARG A 85 2.60 13.37 -15.77
C ARG A 85 3.70 13.97 -16.65
#